data_AF-A0AAJ6T017-F1
#
_entry.id   AF-A0AAJ6T017-F1
#
_cell.length_a   1.000
_cell.length_b   1.000
_cell.length_c   1.000
_cell.angle_alpha   90.00
_cell.angle_beta   90.00
_cell.angle_gamma   90.00
#
_symmetry.space_group_name_H-M   'P 1'
#
loop_
_entity.id
_entity.type
_entity.pdbx_description
1 polymer ?
#
loop_
_entity_poly.entity_id
_entity_poly.type
_entity_poly.pdbx_seq_one_letter_code
_entity_poly.pdbx_strand_id
1 'polypeptide(L)'
;MYVVQKTLFLHVNEKNKSLYEKLLHTLSIPSFSVYIYVPIPLQKLHSLRRFSTQRIRLSKSKSDLSKTMPVEFEMEINVQTSTRGGYRDFIEKLRDRLGVRFSHNRPALAVQEEPPTRFFDLVIRTNDHSVRFRLRMDNLYLIGYQMENGQWLEFNNETGEHLIREQGTEFLGFNGSYNRLLNVAGLTMEEVRVGFYNLGYGINQLATSTTWNIRARYLIGVIMMICESTRLIPISNYMATNFDNRNREGQIQPWITTLVRAWDAFSAALLRADAYPGESFQLRRNVVRLPPDNREIRTISQAAAILGILLGLCFRHSGPKRFPSMTFDEGQCFLGLPLVEVFSVRIDNIDGEDPGQLYGTITVYDGLNIEYIYNRTSSNPESIKPSENASLTGPSQSILAVGNFTIKLLLTDKDTWSGDDEIINKDISWDASEIGNVYDKPIFQELVGNRGSVTVNYAVLRNAVAARITVTIEEGGESTVNVYGQVYAHYDNWVDPKTTCLLFNRSSDDYVDVRRWQTIPLLRPVVAVPLNGSLIVKASLYDHDTFSGDDEIAKGAVEFPAQMSGTSFKQIQGEDGNYVTVTVYWTCEI
;
A
#
# COMPACT_ATOMS: atom_id res chain seq x y z
N MET A 1 28.17 -3.43 -1.35
CA MET A 1 29.06 -4.29 -2.16
C MET A 1 29.42 -5.52 -1.33
N TYR A 2 29.10 -6.72 -1.84
CA TYR A 2 29.32 -8.08 -1.30
C TYR A 2 28.76 -8.48 0.07
N VAL A 3 27.73 -9.35 0.04
CA VAL A 3 27.30 -10.20 1.16
C VAL A 3 28.34 -11.31 1.34
N VAL A 4 28.95 -11.37 2.52
CA VAL A 4 29.82 -12.48 2.93
C VAL A 4 28.91 -13.62 3.43
N GLN A 5 28.85 -14.73 2.68
CA GLN A 5 28.36 -16.00 3.20
C GLN A 5 29.32 -16.46 4.32
N LYS A 6 28.85 -16.51 5.57
CA LYS A 6 29.61 -17.16 6.65
C LYS A 6 29.56 -18.67 6.45
N THR A 7 30.66 -19.26 5.97
CA THR A 7 30.88 -20.70 5.92
C THR A 7 31.39 -21.18 7.28
N LEU A 8 30.70 -22.15 7.90
CA LEU A 8 31.18 -22.83 9.09
C LEU A 8 32.09 -24.00 8.68
N PHE A 9 33.38 -23.94 9.01
CA PHE A 9 34.32 -25.03 8.79
C PHE A 9 34.49 -25.83 10.08
N LEU A 10 34.10 -27.11 10.07
CA LEU A 10 34.33 -28.04 11.18
C LEU A 10 35.36 -29.09 10.78
N HIS A 11 36.45 -29.16 11.53
CA HIS A 11 37.52 -30.15 11.34
C HIS A 11 37.17 -31.39 12.16
N VAL A 12 36.91 -32.53 11.52
CA VAL A 12 36.48 -33.77 12.22
C VAL A 12 37.51 -34.87 11.98
N ASN A 13 38.05 -35.44 13.06
CA ASN A 13 38.90 -36.62 13.04
C ASN A 13 38.03 -37.89 12.97
N GLU A 14 38.44 -38.91 12.20
CA GLU A 14 37.68 -40.13 11.88
C GLU A 14 37.09 -40.85 13.10
N LYS A 15 37.70 -40.71 14.28
CA LYS A 15 37.23 -41.37 15.51
C LYS A 15 35.90 -40.85 16.08
N ASN A 16 35.41 -39.68 15.65
CA ASN A 16 34.20 -39.05 16.22
C ASN A 16 33.00 -38.93 15.25
N LYS A 17 33.06 -39.61 14.09
CA LYS A 17 32.04 -39.50 13.03
C LYS A 17 30.62 -39.87 13.48
N SER A 18 30.46 -40.92 14.29
CA SER A 18 29.11 -41.36 14.73
C SER A 18 28.49 -40.47 15.82
N LEU A 19 29.30 -39.67 16.53
CA LEU A 19 28.79 -38.72 17.53
C LEU A 19 28.18 -37.48 16.85
N TYR A 20 28.74 -37.07 15.70
CA TYR A 20 28.30 -35.90 14.95
C TYR A 20 27.03 -36.15 14.13
N GLU A 21 26.84 -37.35 13.57
CA GLU A 21 25.59 -37.73 12.90
C GLU A 21 24.39 -37.70 13.84
N LYS A 22 24.58 -38.02 15.13
CA LYS A 22 23.55 -37.87 16.17
C LYS A 22 23.27 -36.41 16.53
N LEU A 23 24.29 -35.55 16.55
CA LEU A 23 24.13 -34.13 16.86
C LEU A 23 23.32 -33.38 15.77
N LEU A 24 23.56 -33.71 14.49
CA LEU A 24 22.85 -33.12 13.35
C LEU A 24 21.37 -33.52 13.26
N HIS A 25 21.01 -34.69 13.79
CA HIS A 25 19.61 -35.12 13.88
C HIS A 25 18.81 -34.43 15.00
N THR A 26 19.48 -33.80 15.96
CA THR A 26 18.85 -33.19 17.14
C THR A 26 18.71 -31.66 17.01
N LEU A 27 19.44 -31.05 16.08
CA LEU A 27 19.39 -29.60 15.80
C LEU A 27 18.55 -29.33 14.55
N SER A 28 17.29 -28.89 14.73
CA SER A 28 16.48 -28.31 13.65
C SER A 28 17.05 -26.94 13.27
N ILE A 29 17.92 -26.90 12.25
CA ILE A 29 18.44 -25.64 11.67
C ILE A 29 18.21 -25.69 10.15
N PRO A 30 17.61 -24.66 9.52
CA PRO A 30 17.43 -24.66 8.07
C PRO A 30 18.74 -24.30 7.34
N SER A 31 19.02 -25.08 6.30
CA SER A 31 19.85 -24.71 5.13
C SER A 31 21.35 -24.43 5.34
N PHE A 32 22.17 -25.49 5.41
CA PHE A 32 23.60 -25.44 5.06
C PHE A 32 24.01 -26.66 4.22
N SER A 33 24.93 -26.45 3.27
CA SER A 33 25.62 -27.54 2.55
C SER A 33 26.87 -27.94 3.34
N VAL A 34 26.96 -29.21 3.76
CA VAL A 34 28.12 -29.75 4.50
C VAL A 34 29.06 -30.45 3.53
N TYR A 35 30.32 -30.01 3.49
CA TYR A 35 31.40 -30.67 2.73
C TYR A 35 32.35 -31.37 3.70
N ILE A 36 32.54 -32.68 3.52
CA ILE A 36 33.48 -33.49 4.32
C ILE A 36 34.72 -33.76 3.48
N TYR A 37 35.87 -33.29 3.93
CA TYR A 37 37.18 -33.63 3.36
C TYR A 37 37.86 -34.70 4.22
N VAL A 38 38.26 -35.81 3.61
CA VAL A 38 39.13 -36.82 4.22
C VAL A 38 40.51 -36.71 3.57
N PRO A 39 41.56 -36.25 4.26
CA PRO A 39 42.89 -36.20 3.70
C PRO A 39 43.51 -37.60 3.71
N ILE A 40 43.90 -38.11 2.54
CA ILE A 40 44.75 -39.30 2.42
C ILE A 40 46.21 -38.83 2.37
N PRO A 41 47.14 -39.39 3.18
CA PRO A 41 48.54 -39.01 3.12
C PRO A 41 49.19 -39.44 1.79
N LEU A 42 49.84 -38.49 1.13
CA LEU A 42 50.55 -38.66 -0.14
C LEU A 42 51.92 -39.31 0.07
N GLN A 43 51.98 -40.64 0.15
CA GLN A 43 53.18 -41.40 -0.23
C GLN A 43 52.78 -42.71 -0.93
N LYS A 44 53.36 -42.92 -2.12
CA LYS A 44 53.22 -44.04 -3.06
C LYS A 44 52.04 -44.00 -4.03
N LEU A 45 52.13 -43.11 -5.01
CA LEU A 45 51.67 -43.42 -6.37
C LEU A 45 52.77 -44.23 -7.05
N HIS A 46 52.57 -45.53 -7.26
CA HIS A 46 52.95 -46.24 -8.48
C HIS A 46 52.25 -47.60 -8.51
N SER A 47 51.59 -47.87 -9.63
CA SER A 47 50.82 -49.08 -9.99
C SER A 47 49.44 -49.23 -9.32
N LEU A 48 48.38 -48.91 -10.07
CA LEU A 48 47.35 -49.87 -10.53
C LEU A 48 46.16 -49.14 -11.17
N ARG A 49 45.59 -49.82 -12.17
CA ARG A 49 44.53 -49.40 -13.09
C ARG A 49 43.16 -49.26 -12.40
N ARG A 50 42.33 -48.37 -12.95
CA ARG A 50 40.85 -48.26 -12.87
C ARG A 50 40.19 -48.58 -11.51
N PHE A 51 39.72 -47.57 -10.78
CA PHE A 51 38.54 -47.71 -9.92
C PHE A 51 37.66 -46.45 -9.91
N SER A 52 36.36 -46.70 -9.93
CA SER A 52 35.26 -45.76 -10.07
C SER A 52 35.09 -44.82 -8.88
N THR A 53 34.81 -43.54 -9.13
CA THR A 53 34.21 -42.64 -8.14
C THR A 53 32.78 -43.11 -7.85
N GLN A 54 32.57 -43.80 -6.72
CA GLN A 54 31.22 -44.03 -6.20
C GLN A 54 30.67 -42.71 -5.66
N ARG A 55 29.81 -42.05 -6.45
CA ARG A 55 28.87 -41.05 -5.92
C ARG A 55 27.84 -41.79 -5.07
N ILE A 56 27.99 -41.78 -3.75
CA ILE A 56 26.86 -42.07 -2.86
C ILE A 56 25.96 -40.84 -2.90
N ARG A 57 25.03 -40.84 -3.86
CA ARG A 57 23.89 -39.92 -3.87
C ARG A 57 22.97 -40.45 -2.78
N LEU A 58 22.96 -39.80 -1.61
CA LEU A 58 21.82 -39.90 -0.70
C LEU A 58 20.65 -39.23 -1.42
N SER A 59 19.97 -39.99 -2.28
CA SER A 59 18.67 -39.61 -2.79
C SER A 59 17.69 -39.73 -1.63
N LYS A 60 17.44 -38.62 -0.93
CA LYS A 60 16.07 -38.39 -0.49
C LYS A 60 15.23 -38.42 -1.75
N SER A 61 14.29 -39.35 -1.82
CA SER A 61 13.43 -39.52 -2.98
C SER A 61 12.82 -38.17 -3.33
N LYS A 62 12.99 -37.79 -4.59
CA LYS A 62 12.37 -36.62 -5.21
C LYS A 62 10.90 -36.96 -5.55
N SER A 63 10.20 -37.59 -4.61
CA SER A 63 8.86 -38.17 -4.80
C SER A 63 7.83 -37.63 -3.81
N ASP A 64 8.06 -36.45 -3.22
CA ASP A 64 7.12 -35.83 -2.28
C ASP A 64 6.95 -34.31 -2.48
N LEU A 65 7.34 -33.81 -3.66
CA LEU A 65 7.22 -32.40 -4.08
C LEU A 65 6.03 -32.19 -5.02
N SER A 66 4.93 -32.89 -4.79
CA SER A 66 3.60 -32.56 -5.32
C SER A 66 2.61 -32.29 -4.19
N LYS A 67 3.07 -31.64 -3.10
CA LYS A 67 2.13 -31.06 -2.13
C LYS A 67 1.47 -29.87 -2.81
N THR A 68 0.35 -30.16 -3.48
CA THR A 68 -0.73 -29.19 -3.69
C THR A 68 -0.88 -28.38 -2.41
N MET A 69 -0.94 -27.05 -2.51
CA MET A 69 -1.27 -26.26 -1.33
C MET A 69 -2.66 -26.69 -0.86
N PRO A 70 -2.83 -27.06 0.42
CA PRO A 70 -4.12 -27.51 0.89
C PRO A 70 -5.09 -26.34 0.83
N VAL A 71 -6.07 -26.44 -0.06
CA VAL A 71 -7.29 -25.64 -0.01
C VAL A 71 -8.00 -26.02 1.29
N GLU A 72 -8.26 -25.07 2.17
CA GLU A 72 -8.84 -25.37 3.48
C GLU A 72 -10.30 -25.79 3.37
N PHE A 73 -11.00 -25.21 2.40
CA PHE A 73 -12.35 -25.59 2.09
C PHE A 73 -12.81 -25.20 0.70
N GLU A 74 -13.88 -25.86 0.26
CA GLU A 74 -14.66 -25.49 -0.90
C GLU A 74 -16.06 -25.01 -0.50
N MET A 75 -16.58 -23.99 -1.18
CA MET A 75 -17.98 -23.58 -1.14
C MET A 75 -18.58 -23.57 -2.53
N GLU A 76 -19.86 -23.89 -2.65
CA GLU A 76 -20.56 -23.93 -3.94
C GLU A 76 -21.81 -23.03 -3.91
N ILE A 77 -22.06 -22.34 -5.02
CA ILE A 77 -23.33 -21.68 -5.30
C ILE A 77 -23.79 -22.00 -6.73
N ASN A 78 -25.03 -22.47 -6.87
CA ASN A 78 -25.68 -22.64 -8.17
C ASN A 78 -26.49 -21.39 -8.50
N VAL A 79 -26.17 -20.72 -9.60
CA VAL A 79 -26.79 -19.44 -9.97
C VAL A 79 -28.28 -19.61 -10.22
N GLN A 80 -28.70 -20.61 -11.00
CA GLN A 80 -30.08 -20.79 -11.49
C GLN A 80 -31.07 -21.12 -10.37
N THR A 81 -30.64 -21.93 -9.40
CA THR A 81 -31.49 -22.35 -8.28
C THR A 81 -31.44 -21.39 -7.10
N SER A 82 -30.50 -20.45 -7.09
CA SER A 82 -30.38 -19.47 -6.01
C SER A 82 -31.50 -18.43 -6.08
N THR A 83 -32.05 -18.11 -4.90
CA THR A 83 -32.96 -16.98 -4.70
C THR A 83 -32.20 -15.81 -4.08
N ARG A 84 -32.84 -14.65 -3.95
CA ARG A 84 -32.32 -13.53 -3.14
C ARG A 84 -31.90 -13.96 -1.73
N GLY A 85 -32.72 -14.80 -1.08
CA GLY A 85 -32.43 -15.36 0.23
C GLY A 85 -31.22 -16.29 0.19
N GLY A 86 -31.19 -17.23 -0.76
CA GLY A 86 -30.08 -18.18 -0.91
C GLY A 86 -28.73 -17.50 -1.17
N TYR A 87 -28.70 -16.43 -1.97
CA TYR A 87 -27.51 -15.62 -2.17
C TYR A 87 -27.03 -14.94 -0.88
N ARG A 88 -27.95 -14.36 -0.08
CA ARG A 88 -27.60 -13.71 1.19
C ARG A 88 -27.06 -14.74 2.19
N ASP A 89 -27.74 -15.87 2.32
CA ASP A 89 -27.32 -16.96 3.20
C ASP A 89 -25.93 -17.50 2.80
N PHE A 90 -25.66 -17.58 1.50
CA PHE A 90 -24.34 -17.96 0.98
C PHE A 90 -23.25 -16.97 1.42
N ILE A 91 -23.49 -15.67 1.24
CA ILE A 91 -22.53 -14.62 1.63
C ILE A 91 -22.32 -14.61 3.16
N GLU A 92 -23.38 -14.78 3.95
CA GLU A 92 -23.30 -14.85 5.41
C GLU A 92 -22.49 -16.08 5.88
N LYS A 93 -22.77 -17.27 5.32
CA LYS A 93 -21.98 -18.48 5.59
C LYS A 93 -20.51 -18.32 5.24
N LEU A 94 -20.21 -17.61 4.14
CA LEU A 94 -18.83 -17.34 3.74
C LEU A 94 -18.12 -16.45 4.77
N ARG A 95 -18.78 -15.41 5.30
CA ARG A 95 -18.24 -14.58 6.39
C ARG A 95 -17.98 -15.41 7.64
N ASP A 96 -18.92 -16.26 8.04
CA ASP A 96 -18.79 -17.10 9.23
C ASP A 96 -17.62 -18.07 9.13
N ARG A 97 -17.40 -18.64 7.94
CA ARG A 97 -16.34 -19.61 7.70
C ARG A 97 -14.94 -18.98 7.63
N LEU A 98 -14.86 -17.72 7.21
CA LEU A 98 -13.60 -16.98 7.09
C LEU A 98 -13.21 -16.22 8.36
N GLY A 99 -14.19 -15.84 9.19
CA GLY A 99 -13.95 -15.11 10.42
C GLY A 99 -13.16 -15.94 11.43
N VAL A 100 -12.00 -15.45 11.84
CA VAL A 100 -11.18 -16.08 12.89
C VAL A 100 -11.24 -15.36 14.23
N ARG A 101 -11.68 -14.11 14.23
CA ARG A 101 -11.91 -13.27 15.42
C ARG A 101 -13.01 -12.26 15.15
N PHE A 102 -13.36 -11.45 16.15
CA PHE A 102 -14.40 -10.42 16.04
C PHE A 102 -13.90 -9.05 16.49
N SER A 103 -14.40 -8.00 15.83
CA SER A 103 -14.29 -6.60 16.23
C SER A 103 -15.66 -5.95 16.06
N HIS A 104 -16.17 -5.27 17.08
CA HIS A 104 -17.48 -4.61 17.03
C HIS A 104 -18.62 -5.53 16.50
N ASN A 105 -18.65 -6.79 16.94
CA ASN A 105 -19.58 -7.84 16.48
C ASN A 105 -19.53 -8.15 14.99
N ARG A 106 -18.41 -7.84 14.32
CA ARG A 106 -18.14 -8.24 12.94
C ARG A 106 -16.99 -9.23 12.89
N PRO A 107 -17.08 -10.30 12.08
CA PRO A 107 -15.95 -11.20 11.89
C PRO A 107 -14.77 -10.43 11.28
N ALA A 108 -13.57 -10.87 11.57
CA ALA A 108 -12.34 -10.40 10.95
C ALA A 108 -11.54 -11.59 10.41
N LEU A 109 -10.93 -11.40 9.24
CA LEU A 109 -10.06 -12.37 8.60
C LEU A 109 -8.79 -12.61 9.42
N ALA A 110 -8.07 -13.68 9.08
CA ALA A 110 -6.72 -13.89 9.58
C ALA A 110 -5.79 -12.74 9.17
N VAL A 111 -4.73 -12.52 9.95
CA VAL A 111 -3.73 -11.50 9.60
C VAL A 111 -3.10 -11.86 8.26
N GLN A 112 -2.92 -10.87 7.39
CA GLN A 112 -2.32 -11.10 6.07
C GLN A 112 -0.91 -11.67 6.17
N GLU A 113 -0.64 -12.68 5.35
CA GLU A 113 0.66 -13.34 5.25
C GLU A 113 1.26 -13.11 3.85
N GLU A 114 2.54 -12.80 3.79
CA GLU A 114 3.28 -12.61 2.54
C GLU A 114 4.56 -13.48 2.54
N PRO A 115 4.65 -14.52 1.69
CA PRO A 115 3.62 -14.96 0.72
C PRO A 115 2.41 -15.62 1.42
N PRO A 116 1.21 -15.60 0.80
CA PRO A 116 0.02 -16.21 1.38
C PRO A 116 0.13 -17.74 1.43
N THR A 117 -0.34 -18.33 2.54
CA THR A 117 -0.29 -19.79 2.75
C THR A 117 -1.66 -20.47 2.80
N ARG A 118 -2.75 -19.70 2.90
CA ARG A 118 -4.10 -20.20 3.18
C ARG A 118 -5.08 -19.77 2.09
N PHE A 119 -5.76 -20.75 1.51
CA PHE A 119 -6.64 -20.56 0.36
C PHE A 119 -7.95 -21.33 0.53
N PHE A 120 -9.01 -20.83 -0.11
CA PHE A 120 -10.26 -21.57 -0.27
C PHE A 120 -10.69 -21.55 -1.74
N ASP A 121 -11.42 -22.59 -2.13
CA ASP A 121 -12.00 -22.68 -3.46
C ASP A 121 -13.49 -22.32 -3.40
N LEU A 122 -13.95 -21.61 -4.44
CA LEU A 122 -15.34 -21.29 -4.67
C LEU A 122 -15.78 -21.86 -6.01
N VAL A 123 -16.80 -22.71 -6.01
CA VAL A 123 -17.39 -23.23 -7.23
C VAL A 123 -18.68 -22.46 -7.52
N ILE A 124 -18.73 -21.79 -8.66
CA ILE A 124 -19.96 -21.16 -9.16
C ILE A 124 -20.44 -22.00 -10.34
N ARG A 125 -21.68 -22.50 -10.23
CA ARG A 125 -22.27 -23.39 -11.23
C ARG A 125 -23.43 -22.72 -11.94
N THR A 126 -23.51 -23.00 -13.23
CA THR A 126 -24.71 -22.81 -14.03
C THR A 126 -25.38 -24.15 -14.32
N ASN A 127 -26.48 -24.14 -15.09
CA ASN A 127 -27.04 -25.39 -15.61
C ASN A 127 -26.09 -26.11 -16.58
N ASP A 128 -25.24 -25.34 -17.26
CA ASP A 128 -24.46 -25.81 -18.41
C ASP A 128 -22.97 -25.94 -18.08
N HIS A 129 -22.45 -25.11 -17.18
CA HIS A 129 -21.02 -24.97 -16.92
C HIS A 129 -20.73 -24.82 -15.42
N SER A 130 -19.47 -25.02 -15.04
CA SER A 130 -18.99 -24.70 -13.70
C SER A 130 -17.59 -24.12 -13.75
N VAL A 131 -17.32 -23.14 -12.89
CA VAL A 131 -16.01 -22.52 -12.75
C VAL A 131 -15.60 -22.56 -11.28
N ARG A 132 -14.36 -22.95 -11.04
CA ARG A 132 -13.75 -22.97 -9.70
C ARG A 132 -12.81 -21.80 -9.57
N PHE A 133 -13.00 -20.98 -8.56
CA PHE A 133 -12.18 -19.82 -8.24
C PHE A 133 -11.32 -20.13 -7.02
N ARG A 134 -10.08 -19.67 -7.00
CA ARG A 134 -9.21 -19.79 -5.83
C ARG A 134 -8.98 -18.42 -5.22
N LEU A 135 -9.27 -18.31 -3.92
CA LEU A 135 -9.22 -17.07 -3.19
C LEU A 135 -8.31 -17.18 -1.96
N ARG A 136 -7.67 -16.07 -1.61
CA ARG A 136 -6.95 -15.90 -0.36
C ARG A 136 -7.92 -15.83 0.82
N MET A 137 -7.60 -16.51 1.91
CA MET A 137 -8.42 -16.49 3.13
C MET A 137 -8.18 -15.28 4.02
N ASP A 138 -7.05 -14.59 3.86
CA ASP A 138 -6.62 -13.48 4.73
C ASP A 138 -7.10 -12.10 4.24
N ASN A 139 -7.41 -11.96 2.95
CA ASN A 139 -7.90 -10.70 2.37
C ASN A 139 -9.04 -10.84 1.34
N LEU A 140 -9.54 -12.04 1.07
CA LEU A 140 -10.59 -12.32 0.07
C LEU A 140 -10.22 -12.01 -1.39
N TYR A 141 -8.94 -11.81 -1.70
CA TYR A 141 -8.52 -11.57 -3.08
C TYR A 141 -8.63 -12.84 -3.91
N LEU A 142 -9.19 -12.69 -5.11
CA LEU A 142 -9.19 -13.72 -6.13
C LEU A 142 -7.77 -13.86 -6.70
N ILE A 143 -7.21 -15.06 -6.63
CA ILE A 143 -5.87 -15.36 -7.18
C ILE A 143 -5.98 -15.80 -8.64
N GLY A 144 -7.02 -16.58 -8.93
CA GLY A 144 -7.18 -17.20 -10.23
C GLY A 144 -8.38 -18.11 -10.26
N TYR A 145 -8.58 -18.78 -11.39
CA TYR A 145 -9.70 -19.70 -11.57
C TYR A 145 -9.33 -20.87 -12.49
N GLN A 146 -10.04 -21.97 -12.33
CA GLN A 146 -9.98 -23.14 -13.17
C GLN A 146 -11.10 -23.11 -14.19
N MET A 147 -10.73 -23.22 -15.46
CA MET A 147 -11.66 -23.44 -16.56
C MET A 147 -12.26 -24.86 -16.50
N GLU A 148 -13.33 -25.10 -17.25
CA GLU A 148 -14.01 -26.40 -17.28
C GLU A 148 -13.14 -27.52 -17.86
N ASN A 149 -12.19 -27.18 -18.75
CA ASN A 149 -11.20 -28.11 -19.28
C ASN A 149 -10.10 -28.50 -18.26
N GLY A 150 -10.16 -27.98 -17.03
CA GLY A 150 -9.21 -28.24 -15.95
C GLY A 150 -8.01 -27.30 -15.90
N GLN A 151 -7.85 -26.41 -16.88
CA GLN A 151 -6.75 -25.44 -16.94
C GLN A 151 -6.90 -24.36 -15.86
N TRP A 152 -5.85 -24.16 -15.06
CA TRP A 152 -5.78 -23.07 -14.10
C TRP A 152 -5.21 -21.81 -14.74
N LEU A 153 -5.82 -20.69 -14.41
CA LEU A 153 -5.41 -19.36 -14.82
C LEU A 153 -5.22 -18.50 -13.58
N GLU A 154 -4.08 -17.83 -13.50
CA GLU A 154 -3.67 -17.02 -12.35
C GLU A 154 -3.47 -15.55 -12.78
N PHE A 155 -3.85 -14.60 -11.93
CA PHE A 155 -3.47 -13.22 -12.15
C PHE A 155 -1.96 -13.04 -12.11
N ASN A 156 -1.44 -12.11 -12.92
CA ASN A 156 -0.03 -11.73 -12.85
C ASN A 156 0.28 -11.11 -11.47
N ASN A 157 1.48 -11.35 -10.97
CA ASN A 157 2.03 -10.73 -9.78
C ASN A 157 3.47 -10.25 -10.04
N GLU A 158 3.96 -9.33 -9.20
CA GLU A 158 5.29 -8.69 -9.34
C GLU A 158 6.45 -9.69 -9.26
N THR A 159 6.27 -10.79 -8.52
CA THR A 159 7.34 -11.80 -8.35
C THR A 159 7.50 -12.70 -9.57
N GLY A 160 6.47 -12.80 -10.41
CA GLY A 160 6.41 -13.77 -11.51
C GLY A 160 6.32 -15.23 -11.05
N GLU A 161 6.14 -15.49 -9.76
CA GLU A 161 5.99 -16.84 -9.19
C GLU A 161 4.51 -17.23 -9.10
N HIS A 162 4.19 -18.48 -9.45
CA HIS A 162 2.83 -19.00 -9.32
C HIS A 162 2.47 -19.30 -7.87
N LEU A 163 1.36 -18.73 -7.41
CA LEU A 163 0.68 -19.17 -6.20
C LEU A 163 -0.10 -20.46 -6.46
N ILE A 164 -0.72 -20.62 -7.63
CA ILE A 164 -1.49 -21.82 -7.97
C ILE A 164 -0.51 -22.89 -8.49
N ARG A 165 -0.14 -23.82 -7.61
CA ARG A 165 0.91 -24.84 -7.87
C ARG A 165 0.44 -26.04 -8.69
N GLU A 166 -0.80 -26.04 -9.15
CA GLU A 166 -1.34 -27.03 -10.05
C GLU A 166 -0.56 -27.05 -11.37
N GLN A 167 -0.37 -28.25 -11.91
CA GLN A 167 0.41 -28.41 -13.13
C GLN A 167 -0.32 -27.76 -14.31
N GLY A 168 0.40 -26.93 -15.07
CA GLY A 168 -0.15 -26.25 -16.24
C GLY A 168 -0.94 -24.98 -15.94
N THR A 169 -0.81 -24.43 -14.72
CA THR A 169 -1.26 -23.06 -14.43
C THR A 169 -0.59 -22.07 -15.38
N GLU A 170 -1.38 -21.17 -15.96
CA GLU A 170 -0.88 -20.07 -16.80
C GLU A 170 -1.27 -18.72 -16.22
N PHE A 171 -0.45 -17.70 -16.47
CA PHE A 171 -0.80 -16.33 -16.13
C PHE A 171 -1.83 -15.75 -17.12
N LEU A 172 -2.77 -14.96 -16.61
CA LEU A 172 -3.82 -14.30 -17.39
C LEU A 172 -3.29 -13.20 -18.33
N GLY A 173 -2.07 -12.69 -18.07
CA GLY A 173 -1.49 -11.55 -18.79
C GLY A 173 -1.84 -10.19 -18.17
N PHE A 174 -2.60 -10.18 -17.07
CA PHE A 174 -2.98 -8.98 -16.31
C PHE A 174 -3.15 -9.33 -14.83
N ASN A 175 -3.04 -8.33 -13.96
CA ASN A 175 -3.19 -8.49 -12.51
C ASN A 175 -4.67 -8.31 -12.07
N GLY A 176 -4.95 -8.60 -10.80
CA GLY A 176 -6.30 -8.57 -10.22
C GLY A 176 -6.81 -7.18 -9.83
N SER A 177 -6.05 -6.11 -10.04
CA SER A 177 -6.49 -4.75 -9.67
C SER A 177 -7.65 -4.29 -10.55
N TYR A 178 -8.60 -3.55 -9.97
CA TYR A 178 -9.74 -3.01 -10.73
C TYR A 178 -9.31 -2.14 -11.91
N ASN A 179 -8.23 -1.36 -11.76
CA ASN A 179 -7.70 -0.52 -12.85
C ASN A 179 -7.29 -1.38 -14.06
N ARG A 180 -6.48 -2.42 -13.84
CA ARG A 180 -6.05 -3.33 -14.92
C ARG A 180 -7.20 -4.14 -15.50
N LEU A 181 -8.08 -4.67 -14.65
CA LEU A 181 -9.27 -5.40 -15.10
C LEU A 181 -10.17 -4.55 -16.00
N LEU A 182 -10.47 -3.31 -15.61
CA LEU A 182 -11.30 -2.39 -16.39
C LEU A 182 -10.64 -2.00 -17.71
N ASN A 183 -9.33 -1.72 -17.68
CA ASN A 183 -8.55 -1.40 -18.88
C ASN A 183 -8.58 -2.55 -19.89
N VAL A 184 -8.28 -3.78 -19.44
CA VAL A 184 -8.30 -4.98 -20.30
C VAL A 184 -9.71 -5.30 -20.80
N ALA A 185 -10.73 -5.10 -19.96
CA ALA A 185 -12.12 -5.28 -20.35
C ALA A 185 -12.62 -4.22 -21.35
N GLY A 186 -11.95 -3.06 -21.43
CA GLY A 186 -12.40 -1.91 -22.21
C GLY A 186 -13.69 -1.31 -21.65
N LEU A 187 -13.82 -1.22 -20.33
CA LEU A 187 -15.01 -0.74 -19.64
C LEU A 187 -14.66 0.30 -18.57
N THR A 188 -15.59 1.20 -18.26
CA THR A 188 -15.61 1.92 -16.99
C THR A 188 -16.33 1.11 -15.92
N MET A 189 -16.16 1.49 -14.65
CA MET A 189 -16.77 0.80 -13.54
C MET A 189 -18.31 0.82 -13.62
N GLU A 190 -18.90 1.94 -14.06
CA GLU A 190 -20.35 2.16 -14.18
C GLU A 190 -20.99 1.33 -15.32
N GLU A 191 -20.18 0.89 -16.29
CA GLU A 191 -20.61 0.03 -17.38
C GLU A 191 -20.68 -1.45 -16.97
N VAL A 192 -20.03 -1.81 -15.86
CA VAL A 192 -20.07 -3.17 -15.31
C VAL A 192 -21.49 -3.50 -14.84
N ARG A 193 -22.02 -4.58 -15.38
CA ARG A 193 -23.34 -5.12 -15.01
C ARG A 193 -23.20 -6.11 -13.87
N VAL A 194 -24.21 -6.20 -13.01
CA VAL A 194 -24.28 -7.17 -11.92
C VAL A 194 -25.70 -7.68 -11.72
N GLY A 195 -25.83 -8.91 -11.26
CA GLY A 195 -27.12 -9.56 -11.06
C GLY A 195 -27.12 -10.98 -11.61
N PHE A 196 -28.29 -11.61 -11.56
CA PHE A 196 -28.46 -13.03 -11.90
C PHE A 196 -28.00 -13.36 -13.33
N TYR A 197 -28.45 -12.60 -14.33
CA TYR A 197 -28.15 -12.88 -15.73
C TYR A 197 -26.65 -12.70 -16.01
N ASN A 198 -26.06 -11.56 -15.63
CA ASN A 198 -24.65 -11.32 -15.86
C ASN A 198 -23.75 -12.35 -15.19
N LEU A 199 -24.09 -12.78 -13.96
CA LEU A 199 -23.31 -13.81 -13.28
C LEU A 199 -23.42 -15.14 -14.04
N GLY A 200 -24.63 -15.58 -14.39
CA GLY A 200 -24.82 -16.83 -15.13
C GLY A 200 -24.11 -16.82 -16.49
N TYR A 201 -24.30 -15.76 -17.28
CA TYR A 201 -23.62 -15.61 -18.57
C TYR A 201 -22.10 -15.54 -18.40
N GLY A 202 -21.62 -14.79 -17.40
CA GLY A 202 -20.20 -14.65 -17.11
C GLY A 202 -19.53 -15.96 -16.73
N ILE A 203 -20.18 -16.82 -15.95
CA ILE A 203 -19.66 -18.15 -15.62
C ILE A 203 -19.57 -19.03 -16.88
N ASN A 204 -20.57 -18.99 -17.76
CA ASN A 204 -20.52 -19.71 -19.03
C ASN A 204 -19.35 -19.24 -19.91
N GLN A 205 -19.07 -17.93 -19.94
CA GLN A 205 -17.92 -17.36 -20.65
C GLN A 205 -16.60 -17.76 -20.00
N LEU A 206 -16.47 -17.63 -18.68
CA LEU A 206 -15.23 -17.96 -17.97
C LEU A 206 -14.88 -19.44 -18.06
N ALA A 207 -15.87 -20.33 -18.13
CA ALA A 207 -15.66 -21.77 -18.27
C ALA A 207 -14.86 -22.17 -19.53
N THR A 208 -14.99 -21.40 -20.62
CA THR A 208 -14.52 -21.83 -21.96
C THR A 208 -13.74 -20.78 -22.74
N SER A 209 -13.94 -19.49 -22.47
CA SER A 209 -13.35 -18.40 -23.26
C SER A 209 -11.84 -18.31 -23.06
N THR A 210 -11.14 -18.00 -24.16
CA THR A 210 -9.70 -17.69 -24.19
C THR A 210 -9.42 -16.21 -24.40
N THR A 211 -10.45 -15.39 -24.60
CA THR A 211 -10.31 -13.96 -24.91
C THR A 211 -10.12 -13.13 -23.64
N TRP A 212 -9.02 -12.36 -23.57
CA TRP A 212 -8.64 -11.62 -22.36
C TRP A 212 -9.68 -10.59 -21.90
N ASN A 213 -10.24 -9.79 -22.81
CA ASN A 213 -11.24 -8.78 -22.46
C ASN A 213 -12.53 -9.40 -21.89
N ILE A 214 -12.96 -10.55 -22.44
CA ILE A 214 -14.10 -11.33 -21.94
C ILE A 214 -13.81 -11.84 -20.52
N ARG A 215 -12.64 -12.44 -20.29
CA ARG A 215 -12.23 -12.92 -18.97
C ARG A 215 -12.22 -11.79 -17.94
N ALA A 216 -11.53 -10.69 -18.24
CA ALA A 216 -11.44 -9.54 -17.35
C ALA A 216 -12.82 -8.99 -16.98
N ARG A 217 -13.70 -8.77 -17.98
CA ARG A 217 -15.07 -8.28 -17.77
C ARG A 217 -15.85 -9.11 -16.76
N TYR A 218 -15.84 -10.43 -16.90
CA TYR A 218 -16.66 -11.31 -16.06
C TYR A 218 -16.00 -11.61 -14.71
N LEU A 219 -14.67 -11.54 -14.61
CA LEU A 219 -13.97 -11.58 -13.33
C LEU A 219 -14.36 -10.38 -12.44
N ILE A 220 -14.50 -9.16 -13.00
CA ILE A 220 -14.97 -7.99 -12.23
C ILE A 220 -16.35 -8.27 -11.61
N GLY A 221 -17.27 -8.83 -12.41
CA GLY A 221 -18.62 -9.18 -11.94
C GLY A 221 -18.60 -10.19 -10.79
N VAL A 222 -17.78 -11.24 -10.89
CA VAL A 222 -17.60 -12.24 -9.82
C VAL A 222 -17.00 -11.62 -8.56
N ILE A 223 -15.96 -10.78 -8.69
CA ILE A 223 -15.32 -10.12 -7.53
C ILE A 223 -16.34 -9.23 -6.82
N MET A 224 -17.11 -8.43 -7.56
CA MET A 224 -18.17 -7.57 -7.00
C MET A 224 -19.29 -8.34 -6.29
N MET A 225 -19.77 -9.41 -6.92
CA MET A 225 -20.88 -10.20 -6.39
C MET A 225 -20.45 -11.15 -5.27
N ILE A 226 -19.19 -11.55 -5.18
CA ILE A 226 -18.77 -12.47 -4.12
C ILE A 226 -17.87 -11.78 -3.10
N CYS A 227 -16.72 -11.27 -3.54
CA CYS A 227 -15.70 -10.73 -2.64
C CYS A 227 -16.21 -9.45 -1.96
N GLU A 228 -16.67 -8.47 -2.75
CA GLU A 228 -17.14 -7.19 -2.19
C GLU A 228 -18.44 -7.32 -1.42
N SER A 229 -19.33 -8.23 -1.83
CA SER A 229 -20.52 -8.56 -1.05
C SER A 229 -20.17 -9.23 0.28
N THR A 230 -19.12 -10.06 0.32
CA THR A 230 -18.64 -10.64 1.59
C THR A 230 -18.08 -9.55 2.50
N ARG A 231 -17.27 -8.65 1.96
CA ARG A 231 -16.65 -7.54 2.69
C ARG A 231 -17.65 -6.51 3.21
N LEU A 232 -18.69 -6.17 2.45
CA LEU A 232 -19.53 -4.99 2.69
C LEU A 232 -21.03 -5.31 2.62
N ILE A 233 -21.75 -5.00 3.71
CA ILE A 233 -23.19 -5.24 3.85
C ILE A 233 -24.02 -4.42 2.85
N PRO A 234 -23.78 -3.11 2.64
CA PRO A 234 -24.53 -2.33 1.65
C PRO A 234 -24.42 -2.91 0.23
N ILE A 235 -23.23 -3.39 -0.15
CA ILE A 235 -23.00 -4.04 -1.44
C ILE A 235 -23.74 -5.36 -1.50
N SER A 236 -23.63 -6.21 -0.48
CA SER A 236 -24.39 -7.47 -0.39
C SER A 236 -25.89 -7.27 -0.59
N ASN A 237 -26.48 -6.25 0.06
CA ASN A 237 -27.90 -5.92 -0.08
C ASN A 237 -28.26 -5.43 -1.50
N TYR A 238 -27.39 -4.60 -2.10
CA TYR A 238 -27.56 -4.14 -3.48
C TYR A 238 -27.51 -5.31 -4.46
N MET A 239 -26.49 -6.17 -4.35
CA MET A 239 -26.32 -7.34 -5.21
C MET A 239 -27.47 -8.33 -5.04
N ALA A 240 -27.90 -8.61 -3.80
CA ALA A 240 -29.03 -9.50 -3.54
C ALA A 240 -30.34 -9.00 -4.19
N THR A 241 -30.55 -7.68 -4.21
CA THR A 241 -31.73 -7.08 -4.86
C THR A 241 -31.67 -7.22 -6.38
N ASN A 242 -30.49 -7.06 -6.99
CA ASN A 242 -30.29 -7.28 -8.42
C ASN A 242 -30.21 -8.77 -8.80
N PHE A 243 -29.92 -9.65 -7.84
CA PHE A 243 -29.98 -11.10 -8.04
C PHE A 243 -31.43 -11.58 -8.22
N ASP A 244 -32.38 -10.96 -7.51
CA ASP A 244 -33.81 -11.32 -7.61
C ASP A 244 -34.45 -10.79 -8.91
N ASN A 245 -33.95 -9.66 -9.41
CA ASN A 245 -34.49 -8.99 -10.59
C ASN A 245 -34.01 -9.65 -11.88
N ARG A 246 -34.58 -10.81 -12.22
CA ARG A 246 -34.21 -11.60 -13.41
C ARG A 246 -34.41 -10.88 -14.74
N ASN A 247 -35.15 -9.76 -14.76
CA ASN A 247 -35.47 -9.01 -15.98
C ASN A 247 -34.66 -7.72 -16.14
N ARG A 248 -33.84 -7.33 -15.15
CA ARG A 248 -33.04 -6.11 -15.22
C ARG A 248 -31.76 -6.24 -14.41
N GLU A 249 -30.64 -5.93 -15.04
CA GLU A 249 -29.32 -5.93 -14.40
C GLU A 249 -29.06 -4.62 -13.66
N GLY A 250 -28.35 -4.74 -12.54
CA GLY A 250 -27.77 -3.62 -11.82
C GLY A 250 -26.53 -3.09 -12.53
N GLN A 251 -26.15 -1.86 -12.20
CA GLN A 251 -24.89 -1.23 -12.59
C GLN A 251 -24.14 -0.82 -11.34
N ILE A 252 -22.82 -0.96 -11.36
CA ILE A 252 -22.01 -0.45 -10.27
C ILE A 252 -22.21 1.06 -10.14
N GLN A 253 -22.69 1.47 -8.97
CA GLN A 253 -22.93 2.88 -8.65
C GLN A 253 -21.65 3.49 -8.07
N PRO A 254 -21.43 4.81 -8.20
CA PRO A 254 -20.24 5.45 -7.65
C PRO A 254 -19.99 5.17 -6.16
N TRP A 255 -21.06 5.14 -5.34
CA TRP A 255 -20.96 4.85 -3.91
C TRP A 255 -20.42 3.44 -3.62
N ILE A 256 -20.64 2.46 -4.51
CA ILE A 256 -20.10 1.09 -4.38
C ILE A 256 -18.59 1.14 -4.53
N THR A 257 -18.10 1.81 -5.57
CA THR A 257 -16.66 1.96 -5.83
C THR A 257 -15.95 2.66 -4.68
N THR A 258 -16.55 3.73 -4.15
CA THR A 258 -16.03 4.44 -2.97
C THR A 258 -15.97 3.51 -1.76
N LEU A 259 -17.00 2.70 -1.52
CA LEU A 259 -17.05 1.81 -0.37
C LEU A 259 -16.04 0.65 -0.47
N VAL A 260 -15.87 0.06 -1.66
CA VAL A 260 -14.88 -0.99 -1.92
C VAL A 260 -13.47 -0.51 -1.57
N ARG A 261 -13.10 0.71 -2.00
CA ARG A 261 -11.79 1.30 -1.68
C ARG A 261 -11.62 1.63 -0.20
N ALA A 262 -12.71 1.91 0.51
CA ALA A 262 -12.67 2.26 1.93
C ALA A 262 -12.62 1.04 2.88
N TRP A 263 -12.74 -0.20 2.36
CA TRP A 263 -12.86 -1.41 3.19
C TRP A 263 -11.66 -1.59 4.15
N ASP A 264 -10.44 -1.43 3.65
CA ASP A 264 -9.22 -1.60 4.44
C ASP A 264 -9.12 -0.54 5.54
N ALA A 265 -9.42 0.71 5.21
CA ALA A 265 -9.33 1.83 6.15
C ALA A 265 -10.41 1.73 7.25
N PHE A 266 -11.65 1.34 6.92
CA PHE A 266 -12.67 1.07 7.94
C PHE A 266 -12.32 -0.15 8.80
N SER A 267 -11.74 -1.20 8.19
CA SER A 267 -11.25 -2.36 8.96
C SER A 267 -10.15 -1.95 9.94
N ALA A 268 -9.21 -1.11 9.50
CA ALA A 268 -8.15 -0.55 10.31
C ALA A 268 -8.69 0.28 11.47
N ALA A 269 -9.67 1.16 11.20
CA ALA A 269 -10.28 2.01 12.23
C ALA A 269 -10.92 1.20 13.36
N LEU A 270 -11.69 0.15 13.02
CA LEU A 270 -12.32 -0.72 14.02
C LEU A 270 -11.29 -1.50 14.84
N LEU A 271 -10.33 -2.14 14.17
CA LEU A 271 -9.30 -2.94 14.85
C LEU A 271 -8.38 -2.06 15.71
N ARG A 272 -8.11 -0.83 15.28
CA ARG A 272 -7.33 0.14 16.05
C ARG A 272 -8.11 0.66 17.25
N ALA A 273 -9.41 0.94 17.10
CA ALA A 273 -10.28 1.31 18.21
C ALA A 273 -10.31 0.23 19.32
N ASP A 274 -10.30 -1.05 18.93
CA ASP A 274 -10.21 -2.16 19.88
C ASP A 274 -8.82 -2.25 20.56
N ALA A 275 -7.76 -1.93 19.83
CA ALA A 275 -6.38 -2.00 20.34
C ALA A 275 -6.04 -0.86 21.32
N TYR A 276 -6.71 0.28 21.19
CA TYR A 276 -6.44 1.51 21.95
C TYR A 276 -7.73 2.12 22.53
N PRO A 277 -8.51 1.40 23.37
CA PRO A 277 -9.84 1.85 23.81
C PRO A 277 -9.85 3.14 24.65
N GLY A 278 -8.68 3.57 25.16
CA GLY A 278 -8.53 4.83 25.88
C GLY A 278 -8.30 6.06 24.99
N GLU A 279 -8.05 5.85 23.68
CA GLU A 279 -7.91 6.93 22.71
C GLU A 279 -9.29 7.27 22.12
N SER A 280 -9.60 8.57 22.02
CA SER A 280 -10.80 9.02 21.32
C SER A 280 -10.61 8.82 19.81
N PHE A 281 -11.15 7.74 19.26
CA PHE A 281 -11.15 7.51 17.83
C PHE A 281 -12.28 8.26 17.14
N GLN A 282 -11.91 9.17 16.24
CA GLN A 282 -12.82 9.75 15.27
C GLN A 282 -12.35 9.38 13.87
N LEU A 283 -13.31 8.99 13.02
CA LEU A 283 -13.04 8.93 11.60
C LEU A 283 -13.04 10.36 11.09
N ARG A 284 -12.02 10.72 10.32
CA ARG A 284 -11.99 11.99 9.61
C ARG A 284 -13.23 12.12 8.71
N ARG A 285 -13.55 13.36 8.33
CA ARG A 285 -14.47 13.56 7.20
C ARG A 285 -13.90 12.76 6.03
N ASN A 286 -14.77 12.05 5.34
CA ASN A 286 -14.41 11.20 4.22
C ASN A 286 -15.42 11.39 3.10
N VAL A 287 -15.04 10.95 1.91
CA VAL A 287 -15.85 11.07 0.70
C VAL A 287 -16.95 10.01 0.61
N VAL A 288 -17.01 9.05 1.54
CA VAL A 288 -17.97 7.96 1.52
C VAL A 288 -19.37 8.48 1.87
N ARG A 289 -20.26 8.44 0.89
CA ARG A 289 -21.67 8.84 1.03
C ARG A 289 -22.58 7.70 0.62
N LEU A 290 -23.33 7.18 1.56
CA LEU A 290 -24.24 6.05 1.31
C LEU A 290 -25.65 6.56 0.96
N PRO A 291 -26.27 6.04 -0.12
CA PRO A 291 -27.66 6.34 -0.44
C PRO A 291 -28.62 5.75 0.61
N PRO A 292 -29.88 6.24 0.69
CA PRO A 292 -30.44 7.33 -0.12
C PRO A 292 -30.07 8.74 0.40
N ASP A 293 -29.73 8.85 1.68
CA ASP A 293 -29.58 10.15 2.35
C ASP A 293 -28.21 10.81 2.17
N ASN A 294 -27.28 10.15 1.46
CA ASN A 294 -25.89 10.60 1.27
C ASN A 294 -25.16 10.94 2.59
N ARG A 295 -25.46 10.18 3.64
CA ARG A 295 -24.85 10.38 4.97
C ARG A 295 -23.39 9.94 4.93
N GLU A 296 -22.53 10.79 5.51
CA GLU A 296 -21.12 10.48 5.75
C GLU A 296 -20.96 9.52 6.93
N ILE A 297 -19.94 8.67 6.87
CA ILE A 297 -19.59 7.71 7.92
C ILE A 297 -18.56 8.36 8.83
N ARG A 298 -18.95 8.81 10.02
CA ARG A 298 -18.08 9.59 10.92
C ARG A 298 -17.74 8.89 12.23
N THR A 299 -18.38 7.77 12.52
CA THR A 299 -18.18 7.05 13.78
C THR A 299 -17.82 5.58 13.56
N ILE A 300 -17.10 5.00 14.52
CA ILE A 300 -16.76 3.57 14.52
C ILE A 300 -18.01 2.69 14.45
N SER A 301 -19.11 3.08 15.13
CA SER A 301 -20.38 2.34 15.05
C SER A 301 -20.99 2.38 13.64
N GLN A 302 -20.92 3.51 12.94
CA GLN A 302 -21.38 3.62 11.55
C GLN A 302 -20.51 2.78 10.60
N ALA A 303 -19.18 2.78 10.79
CA ALA A 303 -18.28 1.92 10.04
C ALA A 303 -18.54 0.43 10.31
N ALA A 304 -18.78 0.03 11.57
CA ALA A 304 -19.16 -1.33 11.91
C ALA A 304 -20.48 -1.77 11.27
N ALA A 305 -21.44 -0.85 11.09
CA ALA A 305 -22.73 -1.16 10.48
C ALA A 305 -22.62 -1.56 8.99
N ILE A 306 -21.59 -1.10 8.29
CA ILE A 306 -21.43 -1.33 6.84
C ILE A 306 -20.49 -2.50 6.51
N LEU A 307 -19.62 -2.89 7.44
CA LEU A 307 -18.68 -3.99 7.26
C LEU A 307 -19.36 -5.34 7.47
N GLY A 308 -19.21 -6.24 6.49
CA GLY A 308 -19.62 -7.63 6.57
C GLY A 308 -18.57 -8.51 7.21
N ILE A 309 -17.30 -8.31 6.84
CA ILE A 309 -16.12 -8.92 7.45
C ILE A 309 -14.95 -7.93 7.35
N LEU A 310 -14.10 -7.89 8.36
CA LEU A 310 -12.94 -6.99 8.40
C LEU A 310 -11.72 -7.65 7.78
N LEU A 311 -10.88 -6.83 7.14
CA LEU A 311 -9.51 -7.23 6.84
C LEU A 311 -8.76 -7.56 8.14
N GLY A 312 -8.00 -8.66 8.14
CA GLY A 312 -7.18 -9.03 9.27
C GLY A 312 -5.92 -8.18 9.38
N LEU A 313 -5.97 -7.11 10.19
CA LEU A 313 -4.80 -6.30 10.54
C LEU A 313 -4.37 -6.56 11.98
N CYS A 314 -3.08 -6.46 12.27
CA CYS A 314 -2.58 -6.58 13.64
C CYS A 314 -2.11 -5.22 14.17
N PHE A 315 -2.65 -4.79 15.32
CA PHE A 315 -2.17 -3.63 16.07
C PHE A 315 -1.67 -4.09 17.43
N ARG A 316 -0.49 -3.61 17.85
CA ARG A 316 0.06 -3.95 19.18
C ARG A 316 -0.77 -3.25 20.27
N HIS A 317 -1.09 -3.98 21.33
CA HIS A 317 -1.84 -3.44 22.48
C HIS A 317 -0.95 -2.56 23.36
N SER A 318 -1.45 -1.41 23.80
CA SER A 318 -0.84 -0.60 24.87
C SER A 318 -1.38 -1.02 26.25
N GLY A 319 -1.18 -2.27 26.68
CA GLY A 319 -1.63 -2.71 28.01
C GLY A 319 -1.26 -4.14 28.42
N PRO A 320 -1.37 -4.49 29.72
CA PRO A 320 -1.05 -5.83 30.21
C PRO A 320 -1.95 -6.89 29.56
N LYS A 321 -1.30 -7.90 28.95
CA LYS A 321 -1.88 -8.98 28.13
C LYS A 321 -3.15 -9.58 28.76
N ARG A 322 -4.32 -9.36 28.14
CA ARG A 322 -5.55 -10.13 28.44
C ARG A 322 -5.96 -11.13 27.35
N PHE A 323 -5.20 -11.23 26.26
CA PHE A 323 -5.43 -12.25 25.23
C PHE A 323 -4.32 -13.30 25.24
N PRO A 324 -4.65 -14.59 24.95
CA PRO A 324 -3.64 -15.64 24.87
C PRO A 324 -2.61 -15.28 23.81
N SER A 325 -1.34 -15.51 24.14
CA SER A 325 -0.18 -15.39 23.28
C SER A 325 -0.37 -16.24 22.01
N MET A 326 -0.96 -15.66 20.96
CA MET A 326 -0.64 -16.08 19.60
C MET A 326 0.77 -15.57 19.33
N THR A 327 1.69 -16.49 19.06
CA THR A 327 3.04 -16.21 18.58
C THR A 327 2.93 -15.64 17.17
N PHE A 328 2.52 -14.38 17.06
CA PHE A 328 2.68 -13.62 15.83
C PHE A 328 4.15 -13.28 15.69
N ASP A 329 4.69 -13.45 14.49
CA ASP A 329 6.03 -12.98 14.14
C ASP A 329 6.06 -11.46 14.37
N GLU A 330 7.09 -10.96 15.06
CA GLU A 330 7.11 -9.58 15.60
C GLU A 330 7.00 -8.48 14.52
N GLY A 331 7.12 -8.84 13.23
CA GLY A 331 7.09 -7.95 12.06
C GLY A 331 5.73 -7.68 11.39
N GLN A 332 4.63 -8.31 11.80
CA GLN A 332 3.30 -8.14 11.15
C GLN A 332 2.35 -7.15 11.85
N CYS A 333 2.68 -6.71 13.07
CA CYS A 333 1.79 -5.86 13.87
C CYS A 333 2.27 -4.41 13.90
N PHE A 334 1.36 -3.47 13.65
CA PHE A 334 1.64 -2.04 13.62
C PHE A 334 1.50 -1.41 15.01
N LEU A 335 2.32 -0.40 15.30
CA LEU A 335 2.08 0.53 16.40
C LEU A 335 1.26 1.71 15.87
N GLY A 336 1.76 2.35 14.81
CA GLY A 336 1.11 3.43 14.08
C GLY A 336 0.20 2.95 12.97
N LEU A 337 0.34 3.56 11.80
CA LEU A 337 -0.42 3.27 10.58
C LEU A 337 0.52 3.14 9.38
N PRO A 338 0.20 2.26 8.42
CA PRO A 338 0.72 2.38 7.07
C PRO A 338 0.33 3.74 6.46
N LEU A 339 1.32 4.56 6.08
CA LEU A 339 1.12 5.88 5.50
C LEU A 339 1.96 6.04 4.23
N VAL A 340 1.51 6.88 3.29
CA VAL A 340 2.32 7.27 2.13
C VAL A 340 2.85 8.68 2.30
N GLU A 341 4.13 8.86 1.96
CA GLU A 341 4.79 10.15 1.86
C GLU A 341 5.18 10.41 0.40
N VAL A 342 4.77 11.56 -0.15
CA VAL A 342 5.21 12.02 -1.48
C VAL A 342 6.27 13.09 -1.26
N PHE A 343 7.54 12.72 -1.46
CA PHE A 343 8.68 13.61 -1.17
C PHE A 343 8.81 14.71 -2.22
N SER A 344 8.71 14.34 -3.51
CA SER A 344 8.91 15.27 -4.62
C SER A 344 8.25 14.78 -5.90
N VAL A 345 7.92 15.73 -6.78
CA VAL A 345 7.50 15.44 -8.15
C VAL A 345 8.40 16.26 -9.07
N ARG A 346 9.30 15.59 -9.79
CA ARG A 346 10.25 16.22 -10.70
C ARG A 346 9.68 16.27 -12.10
N ILE A 347 9.69 17.43 -12.73
CA ILE A 347 9.29 17.59 -14.13
C ILE A 347 10.52 17.34 -15.00
N ASP A 348 10.56 16.20 -15.69
CA ASP A 348 11.72 15.80 -16.50
C ASP A 348 11.67 16.44 -17.89
N ASN A 349 10.46 16.63 -18.44
CA ASN A 349 10.20 17.34 -19.68
C ASN A 349 8.85 18.06 -19.61
N ILE A 350 8.82 19.34 -19.99
CA ILE A 350 7.64 20.16 -20.16
C ILE A 350 7.67 20.60 -21.62
N ASP A 351 7.06 19.81 -22.51
CA ASP A 351 6.91 20.05 -23.98
C ASP A 351 8.12 20.56 -24.79
N GLY A 352 9.33 20.46 -24.26
CA GLY A 352 10.56 20.98 -24.87
C GLY A 352 10.88 22.42 -24.49
N GLU A 353 10.14 23.01 -23.55
CA GLU A 353 10.36 24.34 -22.99
C GLU A 353 11.32 24.38 -21.78
N ASP A 354 11.99 25.52 -21.62
CA ASP A 354 12.86 25.83 -20.47
C ASP A 354 12.96 27.37 -20.27
N PRO A 355 12.24 27.94 -19.28
CA PRO A 355 11.22 27.31 -18.43
C PRO A 355 9.87 27.17 -19.14
N GLY A 356 9.05 26.19 -18.71
CA GLY A 356 7.62 26.11 -19.04
C GLY A 356 6.73 26.66 -17.91
N GLN A 357 5.42 26.73 -18.14
CA GLN A 357 4.38 27.26 -17.25
C GLN A 357 3.41 26.16 -16.77
N LEU A 358 3.84 25.38 -15.78
CA LEU A 358 3.11 24.22 -15.27
C LEU A 358 1.87 24.61 -14.45
N TYR A 359 0.71 24.04 -14.78
CA TYR A 359 -0.48 24.08 -13.92
C TYR A 359 -1.21 22.73 -13.90
N GLY A 360 -2.26 22.62 -13.07
CA GLY A 360 -3.07 21.42 -12.93
C GLY A 360 -3.05 20.88 -11.51
N THR A 361 -3.24 19.57 -11.37
CA THR A 361 -3.40 18.91 -10.07
C THR A 361 -2.60 17.62 -9.96
N ILE A 362 -2.09 17.39 -8.75
CA ILE A 362 -1.63 16.08 -8.29
C ILE A 362 -2.45 15.75 -7.07
N THR A 363 -3.22 14.67 -7.14
CA THR A 363 -4.12 14.24 -6.07
C THR A 363 -3.76 12.84 -5.62
N VAL A 364 -3.92 12.56 -4.33
CA VAL A 364 -3.81 11.20 -3.78
C VAL A 364 -5.14 10.82 -3.15
N TYR A 365 -5.71 9.71 -3.61
CA TYR A 365 -6.93 9.14 -3.05
C TYR A 365 -6.62 7.82 -2.34
N ASP A 366 -6.85 7.76 -1.03
CA ASP A 366 -6.57 6.59 -0.17
C ASP A 366 -7.81 5.74 0.16
N GLY A 367 -8.92 5.99 -0.53
CA GLY A 367 -10.21 5.32 -0.31
C GLY A 367 -11.13 6.03 0.67
N LEU A 368 -10.60 6.81 1.62
CA LEU A 368 -11.41 7.65 2.52
C LEU A 368 -11.36 9.13 2.12
N ASN A 369 -10.20 9.61 1.69
CA ASN A 369 -9.93 11.02 1.47
C ASN A 369 -9.11 11.30 0.21
N ILE A 370 -9.36 12.47 -0.38
CA ILE A 370 -8.59 12.98 -1.51
C ILE A 370 -7.77 14.16 -1.01
N GLU A 371 -6.45 14.03 -1.05
CA GLU A 371 -5.52 15.11 -0.72
C GLU A 371 -4.92 15.70 -1.99
N TYR A 372 -4.85 17.03 -2.06
CA TYR A 372 -4.13 17.74 -3.12
C TYR A 372 -2.68 17.90 -2.70
N ILE A 373 -1.76 17.30 -3.44
CA ILE A 373 -0.31 17.45 -3.25
C ILE A 373 0.20 18.66 -4.02
N TYR A 374 -0.38 18.91 -5.20
CA TYR A 374 -0.15 20.08 -6.03
C TYR A 374 -1.48 20.53 -6.61
N ASN A 375 -1.74 21.84 -6.60
CA ASN A 375 -2.96 22.41 -7.16
C ASN A 375 -2.71 23.85 -7.63
N ARG A 376 -2.58 24.04 -8.94
CA ARG A 376 -2.47 25.35 -9.57
C ARG A 376 -3.44 25.46 -10.73
N THR A 377 -4.03 26.65 -10.88
CA THR A 377 -4.92 26.96 -12.01
C THR A 377 -4.13 27.54 -13.16
N SER A 378 -4.69 27.51 -14.38
CA SER A 378 -4.09 28.15 -15.55
C SER A 378 -3.94 29.67 -15.41
N SER A 379 -4.64 30.31 -14.47
CA SER A 379 -4.47 31.73 -14.14
C SER A 379 -3.23 32.01 -13.29
N ASN A 380 -2.66 31.00 -12.64
CA ASN A 380 -1.49 31.12 -11.77
C ASN A 380 -0.56 29.89 -11.93
N PRO A 381 0.05 29.70 -13.11
CA PRO A 381 0.97 28.60 -13.35
C PRO A 381 2.27 28.74 -12.53
N GLU A 382 3.04 27.66 -12.45
CA GLU A 382 4.40 27.63 -11.92
C GLU A 382 5.40 27.69 -13.07
N SER A 383 6.26 28.70 -13.08
CA SER A 383 7.42 28.68 -13.97
C SER A 383 8.39 27.62 -13.48
N ILE A 384 8.64 26.59 -14.29
CA ILE A 384 9.46 25.44 -13.91
C ILE A 384 10.39 25.03 -15.04
N LYS A 385 11.63 24.66 -14.71
CA LYS A 385 12.60 24.14 -15.67
C LYS A 385 12.63 22.62 -15.67
N PRO A 386 13.09 21.99 -16.76
CA PRO A 386 13.39 20.56 -16.76
C PRO A 386 14.32 20.19 -15.60
N SER A 387 14.04 19.06 -14.96
CA SER A 387 14.69 18.52 -13.76
C SER A 387 14.39 19.26 -12.44
N GLU A 388 13.56 20.30 -12.43
CA GLU A 388 13.10 20.94 -11.19
C GLU A 388 11.89 20.20 -10.57
N ASN A 389 11.72 20.37 -9.27
CA ASN A 389 10.59 19.82 -8.53
C ASN A 389 9.45 20.82 -8.48
N ALA A 390 8.22 20.36 -8.75
CA ALA A 390 7.03 21.17 -8.55
C ALA A 390 6.85 21.53 -7.07
N SER A 391 6.38 22.76 -6.79
CA SER A 391 6.15 23.26 -5.44
C SER A 391 4.93 22.58 -4.80
N LEU A 392 5.16 21.45 -4.13
CA LEU A 392 4.10 20.68 -3.47
C LEU A 392 3.52 21.45 -2.28
N THR A 393 2.22 21.74 -2.34
CA THR A 393 1.49 22.48 -1.29
C THR A 393 0.74 21.57 -0.31
N GLY A 394 0.87 20.26 -0.48
CA GLY A 394 0.21 19.28 0.36
C GLY A 394 1.08 18.06 0.69
N PRO A 395 0.52 17.11 1.45
CA PRO A 395 -0.90 17.06 1.79
C PRO A 395 -1.28 17.94 2.99
N SER A 396 -2.57 18.24 3.15
CA SER A 396 -3.11 18.95 4.30
C SER A 396 -3.31 18.04 5.52
N GLN A 397 -3.37 16.73 5.25
CA GLN A 397 -3.52 15.63 6.21
C GLN A 397 -2.68 14.42 5.78
N SER A 398 -2.40 13.49 6.69
CA SER A 398 -1.69 12.26 6.31
C SER A 398 -2.53 11.39 5.38
N ILE A 399 -1.87 10.73 4.43
CA ILE A 399 -2.51 9.84 3.46
C ILE A 399 -2.31 8.39 3.92
N LEU A 400 -3.40 7.63 4.01
CA LEU A 400 -3.37 6.25 4.46
C LEU A 400 -2.84 5.32 3.36
N ALA A 401 -2.11 4.28 3.78
CA ALA A 401 -1.67 3.19 2.91
C ALA A 401 -2.05 1.82 3.51
N VAL A 402 -3.16 1.78 4.26
CA VAL A 402 -3.68 0.54 4.84
C VAL A 402 -4.31 -0.35 3.77
N GLY A 403 -4.98 0.28 2.80
CA GLY A 403 -5.50 -0.34 1.60
C GLY A 403 -4.83 0.21 0.35
N ASN A 404 -5.58 0.24 -0.75
CA ASN A 404 -5.10 0.85 -1.97
C ASN A 404 -5.10 2.38 -1.92
N PHE A 405 -4.16 2.99 -2.62
CA PHE A 405 -4.22 4.41 -2.94
C PHE A 405 -3.89 4.66 -4.40
N THR A 406 -4.30 5.81 -4.91
CA THR A 406 -4.01 6.24 -6.27
C THR A 406 -3.47 7.66 -6.27
N ILE A 407 -2.29 7.86 -6.85
CA ILE A 407 -1.73 9.18 -7.16
C ILE A 407 -2.13 9.52 -8.59
N LYS A 408 -2.98 10.51 -8.77
CA LYS A 408 -3.44 10.98 -10.08
C LYS A 408 -2.75 12.28 -10.44
N LEU A 409 -2.09 12.30 -11.60
CA LEU A 409 -1.42 13.47 -12.16
C LEU A 409 -2.22 13.96 -13.36
N LEU A 410 -2.66 15.21 -13.29
CA LEU A 410 -3.30 15.96 -14.37
C LEU A 410 -2.54 17.28 -14.51
N LEU A 411 -1.49 17.29 -15.31
CA LEU A 411 -0.61 18.47 -15.46
C LEU A 411 -0.58 18.93 -16.91
N THR A 412 -0.54 20.24 -17.06
CA THR A 412 -0.62 20.94 -18.34
C THR A 412 0.38 22.09 -18.34
N ASP A 413 1.02 22.32 -19.48
CA ASP A 413 1.81 23.51 -19.72
C ASP A 413 0.93 24.61 -20.33
N LYS A 414 1.14 25.84 -19.87
CA LYS A 414 0.39 26.99 -20.36
C LYS A 414 1.16 27.73 -21.44
N ASP A 415 0.54 27.77 -22.61
CA ASP A 415 1.03 28.49 -23.75
C ASP A 415 0.50 29.92 -23.86
N THR A 416 1.29 30.81 -24.48
CA THR A 416 0.84 32.18 -24.78
C THR A 416 0.17 32.29 -26.15
N TRP A 417 0.65 31.52 -27.14
CA TRP A 417 0.27 31.69 -28.55
C TRP A 417 -0.39 30.43 -29.15
N SER A 418 -0.32 29.30 -28.45
CA SER A 418 -1.00 28.03 -28.75
C SER A 418 -2.03 27.70 -27.68
N GLY A 419 -2.76 26.60 -27.89
CA GLY A 419 -3.55 26.01 -26.80
C GLY A 419 -2.64 25.22 -25.88
N ASP A 420 -2.93 25.29 -24.58
CA ASP A 420 -2.22 24.60 -23.52
C ASP A 420 -1.98 23.11 -23.79
N ASP A 421 -0.81 22.64 -23.38
CA ASP A 421 -0.27 21.34 -23.74
C ASP A 421 -0.36 20.34 -22.59
N GLU A 422 -1.09 19.24 -22.78
CA GLU A 422 -1.18 18.17 -21.77
C GLU A 422 0.19 17.49 -21.60
N ILE A 423 0.84 17.80 -20.48
CA ILE A 423 2.10 17.18 -20.08
C ILE A 423 1.84 15.74 -19.67
N ILE A 424 0.89 15.51 -18.75
CA ILE A 424 0.56 14.17 -18.26
C ILE A 424 -0.87 14.06 -17.72
N ASN A 425 -1.50 12.93 -18.05
CA ASN A 425 -2.78 12.47 -17.51
C ASN A 425 -2.70 10.97 -17.22
N LYS A 426 -2.12 10.63 -16.05
CA LYS A 426 -1.83 9.25 -15.65
C LYS A 426 -1.99 9.05 -14.15
N ASP A 427 -2.21 7.79 -13.80
CA ASP A 427 -2.39 7.34 -12.43
C ASP A 427 -1.25 6.38 -12.02
N ILE A 428 -0.76 6.53 -10.79
CA ILE A 428 0.02 5.51 -10.09
C ILE A 428 -0.93 4.83 -9.11
N SER A 429 -1.18 3.54 -9.29
CA SER A 429 -1.97 2.74 -8.35
C SER A 429 -1.03 1.89 -7.50
N TRP A 430 -1.27 1.88 -6.20
CA TRP A 430 -0.59 1.00 -5.25
C TRP A 430 -1.65 0.25 -4.44
N ASP A 431 -1.50 -1.06 -4.27
CA ASP A 431 -2.48 -1.91 -3.60
C ASP A 431 -1.77 -2.78 -2.56
N ALA A 432 -2.06 -2.57 -1.28
CA ALA A 432 -1.46 -3.30 -0.15
C ALA A 432 -1.53 -4.84 -0.27
N SER A 433 -2.47 -5.38 -1.06
CA SER A 433 -2.67 -6.82 -1.23
C SER A 433 -1.83 -7.43 -2.36
N GLU A 434 -1.12 -6.60 -3.15
CA GLU A 434 -0.22 -7.08 -4.19
C GLU A 434 1.06 -7.70 -3.58
N ILE A 435 1.35 -8.91 -4.02
CA ILE A 435 2.53 -9.66 -3.57
C ILE A 435 3.79 -8.99 -4.11
N GLY A 436 4.78 -8.79 -3.25
CA GLY A 436 6.05 -8.17 -3.60
C GLY A 436 6.10 -6.66 -3.38
N ASN A 437 5.03 -6.07 -2.82
CA ASN A 437 5.01 -4.66 -2.44
C ASN A 437 6.23 -4.22 -1.64
N VAL A 438 6.78 -3.07 -2.03
CA VAL A 438 7.92 -2.44 -1.38
C VAL A 438 7.43 -1.45 -0.34
N TYR A 439 7.86 -1.66 0.90
CA TYR A 439 7.64 -0.74 2.02
C TYR A 439 8.97 -0.21 2.53
N ASP A 440 8.91 0.92 3.24
CA ASP A 440 10.01 1.52 3.99
C ASP A 440 11.25 1.75 3.11
N LYS A 441 11.02 2.10 1.85
CA LYS A 441 12.03 2.50 0.86
C LYS A 441 11.44 3.54 -0.10
N PRO A 442 12.26 4.50 -0.59
CA PRO A 442 11.83 5.39 -1.65
C PRO A 442 11.60 4.64 -2.97
N ILE A 443 10.53 5.00 -3.65
CA ILE A 443 10.10 4.51 -4.95
C ILE A 443 10.13 5.68 -5.91
N PHE A 444 10.82 5.49 -7.04
CA PHE A 444 10.92 6.47 -8.11
C PHE A 444 10.13 5.94 -9.30
N GLN A 445 8.99 6.57 -9.57
CA GLN A 445 8.12 6.17 -10.67
C GLN A 445 8.19 7.23 -11.78
N GLU A 446 8.81 6.86 -12.89
CA GLU A 446 8.79 7.66 -14.11
C GLU A 446 7.47 7.43 -14.85
N LEU A 447 6.87 8.53 -15.31
CA LEU A 447 5.68 8.54 -16.14
C LEU A 447 5.91 9.43 -17.35
N VAL A 448 5.87 8.82 -18.53
CA VAL A 448 5.94 9.54 -19.81
C VAL A 448 4.53 9.88 -20.25
N GLY A 449 4.20 11.16 -20.36
CA GLY A 449 2.93 11.64 -20.90
C GLY A 449 2.99 11.91 -22.40
N ASN A 450 2.04 12.70 -22.92
CA ASN A 450 1.92 12.96 -24.35
C ASN A 450 2.99 13.95 -24.83
N ARG A 451 3.18 15.05 -24.08
CA ARG A 451 4.16 16.09 -24.40
C ARG A 451 5.20 16.30 -23.31
N GLY A 452 5.10 15.60 -22.18
CA GLY A 452 6.07 15.73 -21.10
C GLY A 452 6.37 14.42 -20.39
N SER A 453 7.22 14.50 -19.37
CA SER A 453 7.54 13.37 -18.51
C SER A 453 7.79 13.84 -17.08
N VAL A 454 7.40 13.01 -16.13
CA VAL A 454 7.43 13.33 -14.70
C VAL A 454 7.96 12.13 -13.92
N THR A 455 8.80 12.39 -12.92
CA THR A 455 9.21 11.39 -11.94
C THR A 455 8.60 11.71 -10.58
N VAL A 456 7.75 10.80 -10.09
CA VAL A 456 7.17 10.88 -8.73
C VAL A 456 8.07 10.11 -7.78
N ASN A 457 8.52 10.75 -6.70
CA ASN A 457 9.25 10.12 -5.61
C ASN A 457 8.37 10.03 -4.36
N TYR A 458 8.08 8.81 -3.93
CA TYR A 458 7.24 8.54 -2.78
C TYR A 458 7.72 7.31 -2.01
N ALA A 459 7.24 7.12 -0.78
CA ALA A 459 7.42 5.87 -0.06
C ALA A 459 6.15 5.48 0.67
N VAL A 460 5.92 4.16 0.75
CA VAL A 460 4.91 3.60 1.64
C VAL A 460 5.60 3.15 2.93
N LEU A 461 5.36 3.88 4.00
CA LEU A 461 5.89 3.60 5.32
C LEU A 461 4.96 2.61 6.02
N ARG A 462 5.48 1.44 6.40
CA ARG A 462 4.66 0.35 6.95
C ARG A 462 4.13 0.65 8.35
N ASN A 463 4.92 1.35 9.14
CA ASN A 463 4.60 1.67 10.53
C ASN A 463 5.01 3.12 10.83
N ALA A 464 4.08 4.04 10.57
CA ALA A 464 4.33 5.47 10.62
C ALA A 464 3.26 6.23 11.42
N VAL A 465 3.55 7.50 11.69
CA VAL A 465 2.67 8.46 12.34
C VAL A 465 2.62 9.74 11.52
N ALA A 466 1.49 10.45 11.56
CA ALA A 466 1.38 11.76 10.94
C ALA A 466 2.04 12.82 11.84
N ALA A 467 2.88 13.67 11.25
CA ALA A 467 3.51 14.80 11.92
C ALA A 467 3.07 16.10 11.24
N ARG A 468 2.35 16.95 12.00
CA ARG A 468 2.05 18.33 11.57
C ARG A 468 3.09 19.27 12.16
N ILE A 469 3.80 19.99 11.30
CA ILE A 469 4.91 20.88 11.62
C ILE A 469 4.44 22.33 11.54
N THR A 470 4.81 23.12 12.55
CA THR A 470 4.70 24.58 12.52
C THR A 470 6.04 25.20 12.92
N VAL A 471 6.40 26.31 12.27
CA VAL A 471 7.59 27.09 12.60
C VAL A 471 7.14 28.48 13.00
N THR A 472 7.35 28.85 14.26
CA THR A 472 6.92 30.14 14.83
C THR A 472 8.13 31.02 15.11
N ILE A 473 8.04 32.29 14.74
CA ILE A 473 9.03 33.30 15.10
C ILE A 473 8.69 33.81 16.49
N GLU A 474 9.58 33.63 17.46
CA GLU A 474 9.29 33.99 18.86
C GLU A 474 10.06 35.26 19.26
N GLU A 475 11.29 35.42 18.78
CA GLU A 475 12.14 36.57 19.09
C GLU A 475 12.90 37.05 17.83
N GLY A 476 12.72 38.34 17.56
CA GLY A 476 13.34 39.14 16.50
C GLY A 476 13.21 40.61 16.93
N GLY A 477 14.22 41.43 16.64
CA GLY A 477 14.26 42.85 17.09
C GLY A 477 13.07 43.68 16.61
N GLU A 478 12.49 43.32 15.47
CA GLU A 478 11.38 44.02 14.84
C GLU A 478 10.00 43.40 15.12
N SER A 479 8.95 44.21 14.94
CA SER A 479 7.56 43.75 15.13
C SER A 479 7.04 42.87 13.99
N THR A 480 7.60 43.03 12.79
CA THR A 480 7.32 42.27 11.57
C THR A 480 8.65 42.04 10.88
N VAL A 481 8.93 40.80 10.51
CA VAL A 481 10.20 40.34 9.92
C VAL A 481 9.92 39.95 8.46
N ASN A 482 10.79 40.36 7.54
CA ASN A 482 10.74 40.06 6.11
C ASN A 482 11.44 38.72 5.82
N VAL A 483 10.76 37.61 6.15
CA VAL A 483 11.35 36.28 6.17
C VAL A 483 11.60 35.71 4.78
N TYR A 484 12.82 35.27 4.51
CA TYR A 484 13.16 34.42 3.37
C TYR A 484 14.08 33.26 3.76
N GLY A 485 14.33 32.35 2.81
CA GLY A 485 15.19 31.18 3.00
C GLY A 485 14.43 29.86 2.84
N GLN A 486 14.87 28.83 3.56
CA GLN A 486 14.42 27.46 3.34
C GLN A 486 14.16 26.67 4.63
N VAL A 487 13.14 25.82 4.60
CA VAL A 487 12.87 24.82 5.64
C VAL A 487 12.65 23.46 4.97
N TYR A 488 13.34 22.44 5.48
CA TYR A 488 13.24 21.05 5.02
C TYR A 488 12.93 20.11 6.17
N ALA A 489 12.24 19.02 5.87
CA ALA A 489 12.09 17.87 6.74
C ALA A 489 12.67 16.62 6.09
N HIS A 490 13.32 15.76 6.89
CA HIS A 490 13.74 14.43 6.45
C HIS A 490 13.79 13.47 7.63
N TYR A 491 14.02 12.19 7.36
CA TYR A 491 14.18 11.19 8.41
C TYR A 491 15.66 11.02 8.76
N ASP A 492 15.95 10.70 10.01
CA ASP A 492 17.30 10.40 10.50
C ASP A 492 17.95 9.23 9.74
N ASN A 493 17.16 8.21 9.44
CA ASN A 493 17.60 7.01 8.76
C ASN A 493 17.71 7.17 7.23
N TRP A 494 17.12 8.22 6.63
CA TRP A 494 17.07 8.45 5.19
C TRP A 494 17.71 9.82 4.87
N VAL A 495 19.02 9.81 4.67
CA VAL A 495 19.84 11.03 4.45
C VAL A 495 19.96 11.39 2.96
N ASP A 496 19.27 10.69 2.06
CA ASP A 496 19.29 11.01 0.63
C ASP A 496 18.58 12.36 0.41
N PRO A 497 19.19 13.34 -0.27
CA PRO A 497 18.53 14.60 -0.66
C PRO A 497 17.20 14.38 -1.40
N LYS A 498 17.03 13.24 -2.06
CA LYS A 498 15.79 12.89 -2.75
C LYS A 498 14.65 12.58 -1.78
N THR A 499 14.94 12.17 -0.55
CA THR A 499 13.93 11.85 0.49
C THR A 499 13.67 13.00 1.45
N THR A 500 14.01 14.24 1.05
CA THR A 500 13.72 15.45 1.83
C THR A 500 12.41 16.09 1.36
N CYS A 501 11.57 16.48 2.31
CA CYS A 501 10.36 17.25 2.06
C CYS A 501 10.67 18.75 2.17
N LEU A 502 10.44 19.51 1.10
CA LEU A 502 10.54 20.96 1.14
C LEU A 502 9.30 21.55 1.82
N LEU A 503 9.49 22.29 2.90
CA LEU A 503 8.40 22.88 3.69
C LEU A 503 8.29 24.39 3.50
N PHE A 504 9.37 25.09 3.18
CA PHE A 504 9.38 26.53 2.89
C PHE A 504 10.54 26.85 1.96
N ASN A 505 10.30 27.73 0.98
CA ASN A 505 11.33 28.22 0.05
C ASN A 505 10.93 29.60 -0.46
N ARG A 506 11.71 30.62 -0.13
CA ARG A 506 11.56 31.98 -0.64
C ARG A 506 12.94 32.59 -0.85
N SER A 507 13.12 33.34 -1.93
CA SER A 507 14.31 34.18 -2.15
C SER A 507 14.19 35.51 -1.41
N SER A 508 15.30 36.23 -1.27
CA SER A 508 15.31 37.58 -0.71
C SER A 508 14.35 38.52 -1.44
N ASP A 509 14.16 38.38 -2.75
CA ASP A 509 13.26 39.26 -3.52
C ASP A 509 11.77 38.87 -3.42
N ASP A 510 11.45 37.79 -2.71
CA ASP A 510 10.10 37.22 -2.55
C ASP A 510 9.86 36.84 -1.08
N TYR A 511 10.38 37.65 -0.15
CA TYR A 511 10.19 37.44 1.28
C TYR A 511 8.72 37.50 1.68
N VAL A 512 8.42 37.00 2.88
CA VAL A 512 7.08 37.07 3.47
C VAL A 512 7.10 37.80 4.81
N ASP A 513 6.18 38.72 4.98
CA ASP A 513 6.01 39.46 6.23
C ASP A 513 5.41 38.57 7.31
N VAL A 514 6.17 38.31 8.37
CA VAL A 514 5.73 37.51 9.52
C VAL A 514 5.86 38.33 10.79
N ARG A 515 4.74 38.50 11.50
CA ARG A 515 4.75 39.17 12.81
C ARG A 515 5.34 38.27 13.87
N ARG A 516 5.90 38.88 14.91
CA ARG A 516 6.34 38.15 16.11
C ARG A 516 5.21 37.29 16.69
N TRP A 517 5.56 36.08 17.11
CA TRP A 517 4.68 35.01 17.61
C TRP A 517 3.71 34.45 16.56
N GLN A 518 3.91 34.74 15.27
CA GLN A 518 3.16 34.13 14.18
C GLN A 518 3.97 33.01 13.50
N THR A 519 3.23 32.10 12.87
CA THR A 519 3.80 30.98 12.13
C THR A 519 4.23 31.41 10.73
N ILE A 520 5.41 30.97 10.30
CA ILE A 520 5.85 31.07 8.92
C ILE A 520 4.90 30.23 8.05
N PRO A 521 4.35 30.77 6.94
CA PRO A 521 3.47 30.03 6.06
C PRO A 521 4.26 28.99 5.26
N LEU A 522 4.25 27.74 5.74
CA LEU A 522 4.86 26.61 5.05
C LEU A 522 4.08 26.28 3.77
N LEU A 523 4.80 25.80 2.75
CA LEU A 523 4.24 25.20 1.53
C LEU A 523 3.31 24.05 1.88
N ARG A 524 3.77 23.17 2.78
CA ARG A 524 3.03 22.00 3.27
C ARG A 524 3.35 21.75 4.76
N PRO A 525 2.36 21.52 5.62
CA PRO A 525 2.60 21.35 7.05
C PRO A 525 2.60 19.90 7.53
N VAL A 526 2.21 18.91 6.72
CA VAL A 526 2.09 17.50 7.16
C VAL A 526 3.07 16.61 6.42
N VAL A 527 3.72 15.73 7.19
CA VAL A 527 4.55 14.63 6.68
C VAL A 527 4.21 13.33 7.42
N ALA A 528 4.37 12.18 6.78
CA ALA A 528 4.40 10.90 7.47
C ALA A 528 5.80 10.65 8.06
N VAL A 529 5.90 10.01 9.22
CA VAL A 529 7.21 9.75 9.86
C VAL A 529 7.25 8.30 10.32
N PRO A 530 8.28 7.51 9.95
CA PRO A 530 8.40 6.13 10.40
C PRO A 530 8.65 6.07 11.92
N LEU A 531 7.91 5.21 12.63
CA LEU A 531 7.94 5.14 14.10
C LEU A 531 9.24 4.57 14.67
N ASN A 532 10.08 3.96 13.84
CA ASN A 532 11.40 3.47 14.23
C ASN A 532 12.53 4.49 14.00
N GLY A 533 12.19 5.74 13.65
CA GLY A 533 13.14 6.82 13.42
C GLY A 533 12.70 8.15 14.02
N SER A 534 13.35 9.21 13.57
CA SER A 534 13.12 10.58 14.00
C SER A 534 12.86 11.50 12.80
N LEU A 535 12.03 12.51 13.02
CA LEU A 535 11.86 13.63 12.10
C LEU A 535 12.93 14.69 12.37
N ILE A 536 13.73 15.01 11.37
CA ILE A 536 14.70 16.12 11.43
C ILE A 536 14.11 17.29 10.65
N VAL A 537 13.97 18.44 11.31
CA VAL A 537 13.57 19.70 10.67
C VAL A 537 14.78 20.61 10.63
N LYS A 538 15.18 21.03 9.42
CA LYS A 538 16.30 21.93 9.17
C LYS A 538 15.77 23.26 8.63
N ALA A 539 16.26 24.36 9.19
CA ALA A 539 15.92 25.71 8.76
C ALA A 539 17.19 26.51 8.45
N SER A 540 17.10 27.37 7.44
CA SER A 540 18.04 28.44 7.14
C SER A 540 17.20 29.64 6.73
N LEU A 541 16.97 30.55 7.67
CA LEU A 541 16.01 31.64 7.57
C LEU A 541 16.68 32.98 7.89
N TYR A 542 16.30 34.00 7.13
CA TYR A 542 16.90 35.33 7.16
C TYR A 542 15.82 36.41 7.12
N ASP A 543 16.09 37.53 7.78
CA ASP A 543 15.29 38.76 7.69
C ASP A 543 15.89 39.65 6.61
N HIS A 544 15.09 40.05 5.63
CA HIS A 544 15.58 40.87 4.54
C HIS A 544 15.58 42.35 4.91
N ASP A 545 16.76 42.97 4.83
CA ASP A 545 16.94 44.38 5.11
C ASP A 545 17.26 45.18 3.85
N THR A 546 16.56 46.30 3.65
CA THR A 546 16.80 47.19 2.50
C THR A 546 18.06 48.05 2.67
N PHE A 547 18.44 48.36 3.91
CA PHE A 547 19.48 49.36 4.24
C PHE A 547 20.64 48.81 5.08
N SER A 548 20.52 47.58 5.59
CA SER A 548 21.52 46.81 6.33
C SER A 548 21.81 45.48 5.62
N GLY A 549 22.75 44.69 6.15
CA GLY A 549 22.86 43.30 5.75
C GLY A 549 21.74 42.49 6.38
N ASP A 550 21.25 41.48 5.67
CA ASP A 550 20.20 40.59 6.15
C ASP A 550 20.59 39.87 7.45
N ASP A 551 19.67 39.83 8.41
CA ASP A 551 19.90 39.23 9.74
C ASP A 551 19.54 37.74 9.74
N GLU A 552 20.37 36.90 10.35
CA GLU A 552 20.08 35.48 10.50
C GLU A 552 19.01 35.24 11.59
N ILE A 553 17.84 34.77 11.18
CA ILE A 553 16.74 34.42 12.08
C ILE A 553 17.00 33.06 12.73
N ALA A 554 17.38 32.07 11.92
CA ALA A 554 17.63 30.72 12.38
C ALA A 554 18.43 29.89 11.38
N LYS A 555 19.46 29.19 11.84
CA LYS A 555 20.23 28.26 11.02
C LYS A 555 20.65 27.02 11.79
N GLY A 556 20.05 25.89 11.43
CA GLY A 556 20.36 24.63 12.09
C GLY A 556 19.31 23.57 11.84
N ALA A 557 19.39 22.49 12.63
CA ALA A 557 18.44 21.40 12.57
C ALA A 557 18.07 20.92 13.98
N VAL A 558 16.84 20.47 14.13
CA VAL A 558 16.32 19.85 15.35
C VAL A 558 15.71 18.50 15.02
N GLU A 559 15.98 17.52 15.89
CA GLU A 559 15.50 16.16 15.75
C GLU A 559 14.34 15.88 16.71
N PHE A 560 13.28 15.26 16.23
CA PHE A 560 12.14 14.83 17.02
C PHE A 560 11.93 13.32 16.88
N PRO A 561 12.19 12.54 17.93
CA PRO A 561 11.83 11.12 17.95
C PRO A 561 10.33 10.95 17.67
N ALA A 562 9.97 10.02 16.80
CA ALA A 562 8.59 9.79 16.44
C ALA A 562 7.77 9.35 17.67
N GLN A 563 6.57 9.91 17.83
CA GLN A 563 5.65 9.62 18.93
C GLN A 563 4.29 9.23 18.39
N MET A 564 3.57 8.37 19.11
CA MET A 564 2.23 7.92 18.71
C MET A 564 1.16 9.03 18.73
N SER A 565 1.32 9.98 19.65
CA SER A 565 0.43 11.12 19.84
C SER A 565 1.10 12.22 20.67
N GLY A 566 0.53 13.42 20.65
CA GLY A 566 0.95 14.53 21.50
C GLY A 566 1.72 15.61 20.73
N THR A 567 2.36 16.51 21.47
CA THR A 567 3.07 17.66 20.90
C THR A 567 4.49 17.69 21.41
N SER A 568 5.45 17.89 20.50
CA SER A 568 6.86 18.12 20.81
C SER A 568 7.29 19.47 20.25
N PHE A 569 8.23 20.17 20.91
CA PHE A 569 8.79 21.41 20.39
C PHE A 569 10.29 21.51 20.68
N LYS A 570 11.03 22.16 19.78
CA LYS A 570 12.45 22.49 19.91
C LYS A 570 12.74 23.83 19.23
N GLN A 571 13.82 24.49 19.63
CA GLN A 571 14.24 25.77 19.08
C GLN A 571 15.41 25.59 18.13
N ILE A 572 15.40 26.35 17.03
CA ILE A 572 16.58 26.55 16.17
C ILE A 572 17.04 28.00 16.41
N GLN A 573 18.28 28.14 16.87
CA GLN A 573 18.90 29.43 17.15
C GLN A 573 19.42 30.06 15.86
N GLY A 574 19.33 31.39 15.76
CA GLY A 574 20.04 32.23 14.80
C GLY A 574 21.07 33.10 15.51
N GLU A 575 21.47 34.19 14.86
CA GLU A 575 22.39 35.17 15.43
C GLU A 575 21.66 36.16 16.35
N ASP A 576 22.40 36.87 17.19
CA ASP A 576 21.90 37.93 18.08
C ASP A 576 20.70 37.58 18.97
N GLY A 577 20.55 36.29 19.30
CA GLY A 577 19.47 35.79 20.16
C GLY A 577 18.15 35.54 19.43
N ASN A 578 18.11 35.70 18.09
CA ASN A 578 16.98 35.31 17.27
C ASN A 578 16.79 33.79 17.32
N TYR A 579 15.54 33.34 17.33
CA TYR A 579 15.24 31.92 17.20
C TYR A 579 13.83 31.67 16.67
N VAL A 580 13.67 30.49 16.08
CA VAL A 580 12.36 29.93 15.74
C VAL A 580 12.04 28.74 16.62
N THR A 581 10.78 28.60 16.99
CA THR A 581 10.27 27.38 17.64
C THR A 581 9.63 26.49 16.59
N VAL A 582 10.18 25.28 16.43
CA VAL A 582 9.58 24.22 15.63
C VAL A 582 8.70 23.39 16.56
N THR A 583 7.41 23.31 16.24
CA THR A 583 6.45 22.47 16.96
C THR A 583 5.97 21.35 16.03
N VAL A 584 5.94 20.14 16.57
CA VAL A 584 5.47 18.94 15.88
C VAL A 584 4.30 18.36 16.66
N TYR A 585 3.14 18.28 16.01
CA TYR A 585 1.96 17.58 16.52
C TYR A 585 1.87 16.19 15.88
N TRP A 586 1.85 15.16 16.73
CA TRP A 586 1.82 13.76 16.33
C TRP A 586 0.40 13.21 16.43
N THR A 587 -0.06 12.50 15.39
CA THR A 587 -1.37 11.87 15.41
C THR A 587 -1.44 10.59 14.57
N CYS A 588 -2.18 9.61 15.07
CA CYS A 588 -2.57 8.39 14.36
C CYS A 588 -4.07 8.38 14.01
N GLU A 589 -4.67 9.56 13.80
CA GLU A 589 -6.04 9.68 13.30
C GLU A 589 -6.19 9.07 11.91
N ILE A 590 -7.32 8.39 11.67
CA ILE A 590 -7.71 7.74 10.40
C ILE A 590 -8.74 8.60 9.68
#